data_AF-A0A1G0JI32-F1
#
_entry.id   AF-A0A1G0JI32-F1
#
_cell.length_a   1.000
_cell.length_b   1.000
_cell.length_c   1.000
_cell.angle_alpha   90.00
_cell.angle_beta   90.00
_cell.angle_gamma   90.00
#
_symmetry.space_group_name_H-M   'P 1'
#
loop_
_entity.id
_entity.type
_entity.pdbx_description
1 polymer ?
#
loop_
_entity_poly.entity_id
_entity_poly.type
_entity_poly.pdbx_seq_one_letter_code
_entity_poly.pdbx_strand_id
1 'polypeptide(L)'
;MTGALAFVLLIPLLWTVNALAVMLGSEDQLAMSLAIFHTLVKLLGVLVMWPLTGLLVRKLETRFRSMEEDESRVHFLDRNVQATPTLALNALALELHRMNALARRLAVEAISTEDGNNHHLPSGHRALESLNIAVGEFASGIPRNGVAATLLHGLPDAQRVGQYLVNVSEHALEMVTEHPTAELTVQELSDARNQLRAHAVTLLDHAQVDNTDWDAAVLQTLRQEFEAEYQALKMRLLRAGTAGELAPRHMAAILERLSDLHRIIDQATKAAIYLDRFIGQSRTPPPVAAEPDSESEPR
;
A
#
# COMPACT_ATOMS: atom_id res chain seq x y z
N MET A 1 19.18 -17.23 -22.79
CA MET A 1 19.49 -16.43 -23.99
C MET A 1 20.54 -15.35 -23.75
N THR A 2 20.54 -14.66 -22.61
CA THR A 2 21.59 -13.69 -22.21
C THR A 2 23.01 -14.27 -22.22
N GLY A 3 23.19 -15.50 -21.73
CA GLY A 3 24.50 -16.18 -21.75
C GLY A 3 25.04 -16.50 -23.15
N ALA A 4 24.17 -16.81 -24.12
CA ALA A 4 24.58 -17.07 -25.50
C ALA A 4 24.99 -15.77 -26.21
N LEU A 5 24.28 -14.67 -25.96
CA LEU A 5 24.62 -13.35 -26.51
C LEU A 5 25.96 -12.84 -25.96
N ALA A 6 26.23 -13.08 -24.67
CA ALA A 6 27.51 -12.75 -24.04
C ALA A 6 28.68 -13.56 -24.65
N PHE A 7 28.45 -14.84 -24.96
CA PHE A 7 29.46 -15.71 -25.59
C PHE A 7 29.77 -15.29 -27.04
N VAL A 8 28.74 -14.89 -27.79
CA VAL A 8 28.89 -14.37 -29.17
C VAL A 8 29.60 -13.02 -29.21
N LEU A 9 29.37 -12.16 -28.21
CA LEU A 9 30.04 -10.86 -28.07
C LEU A 9 31.50 -10.96 -27.60
N LEU A 10 31.89 -12.08 -26.98
CA LEU A 10 33.23 -12.29 -26.43
C LEU A 10 34.30 -12.40 -27.53
N ILE A 11 33.98 -13.10 -28.63
CA ILE A 11 34.90 -13.33 -29.76
C ILE A 11 35.33 -12.03 -30.47
N PRO A 12 34.41 -11.14 -30.91
CA PRO A 12 34.80 -9.87 -31.55
C PRO A 12 35.48 -8.89 -30.58
N LEU A 13 35.16 -8.96 -29.29
CA LEU A 13 35.78 -8.16 -28.24
C LEU A 13 37.26 -8.51 -28.04
N LEU A 14 37.60 -9.81 -28.00
CA LEU A 14 39.00 -10.23 -27.90
C LEU A 14 39.83 -9.79 -29.12
N TRP A 15 39.22 -9.80 -30.32
CA TRP A 15 39.85 -9.34 -31.55
C TRP A 15 40.15 -7.83 -31.51
N THR A 16 39.20 -7.03 -31.03
CA THR A 16 39.36 -5.57 -30.91
C THR A 16 40.38 -5.17 -29.85
N VAL A 17 40.44 -5.89 -28.73
CA VAL A 17 41.45 -5.68 -27.69
C VAL A 17 42.87 -5.94 -28.24
N ASN A 18 43.05 -7.05 -28.96
CA ASN A 18 44.35 -7.39 -29.53
C ASN A 18 44.80 -6.37 -30.58
N ALA A 19 43.88 -5.90 -31.44
CA ALA A 19 44.17 -4.85 -32.43
C ALA A 19 44.57 -3.51 -31.78
N LEU A 20 43.89 -3.09 -30.70
CA LEU A 20 44.25 -1.88 -29.96
C LEU A 20 45.58 -2.02 -29.22
N ALA A 21 45.84 -3.17 -28.59
CA ALA A 21 47.09 -3.44 -27.87
C ALA A 21 48.32 -3.40 -28.79
N VAL A 22 48.19 -3.91 -30.02
CA VAL A 22 49.25 -3.85 -31.04
C VAL A 22 49.47 -2.43 -31.55
N MET A 23 48.41 -1.63 -31.74
CA MET A 23 48.54 -0.21 -32.13
C MET A 23 49.19 0.67 -31.06
N LEU A 24 49.04 0.33 -29.78
CA LEU A 24 49.54 1.11 -28.65
C LEU A 24 51.00 0.78 -28.27
N GLY A 25 51.64 -0.18 -28.96
CA GLY A 25 53.09 -0.37 -28.97
C GLY A 25 53.73 -0.65 -27.60
N SER A 26 53.36 -1.74 -26.92
CA SER A 26 53.89 -2.07 -25.59
C SER A 26 54.58 -3.44 -25.54
N GLU A 27 55.76 -3.50 -24.89
CA GLU A 27 56.56 -4.73 -24.68
C GLU A 27 55.96 -5.68 -23.62
N ASP A 28 55.02 -5.21 -22.79
CA ASP A 28 54.34 -6.02 -21.76
C ASP A 28 52.85 -6.25 -22.12
N GLN A 29 52.62 -7.22 -23.02
CA GLN A 29 51.36 -7.43 -23.73
C GLN A 29 50.18 -7.82 -22.83
N LEU A 30 50.45 -8.47 -21.69
CA LEU A 30 49.41 -9.16 -20.91
C LEU A 30 48.63 -8.20 -20.01
N ALA A 31 49.33 -7.29 -19.31
CA ALA A 31 48.70 -6.31 -18.43
C ALA A 31 47.90 -5.25 -19.20
N MET A 32 48.44 -4.75 -20.32
CA MET A 32 47.75 -3.75 -21.15
C MET A 32 46.52 -4.34 -21.86
N SER A 33 46.61 -5.56 -22.38
CA SER A 33 45.46 -6.26 -22.96
C SER A 33 44.33 -6.41 -21.94
N LEU A 34 44.66 -6.72 -20.68
CA LEU A 34 43.66 -6.86 -19.62
C LEU A 34 42.97 -5.52 -19.30
N ALA A 35 43.74 -4.42 -19.21
CA ALA A 35 43.20 -3.08 -18.96
C ALA A 35 42.30 -2.58 -20.10
N ILE A 36 42.71 -2.81 -21.35
CA ILE A 36 41.91 -2.46 -22.55
C ILE A 36 40.64 -3.31 -22.59
N PHE A 37 40.73 -4.60 -22.29
CA PHE A 37 39.58 -5.50 -22.19
C PHE A 37 38.57 -5.01 -21.15
N HIS A 38 39.00 -4.75 -19.91
CA HIS A 38 38.09 -4.26 -18.87
C HIS A 38 37.43 -2.92 -19.23
N THR A 39 38.15 -2.03 -19.90
CA THR A 39 37.63 -0.71 -20.31
C THR A 39 36.59 -0.86 -21.43
N LEU A 40 36.87 -1.66 -22.45
CA LEU A 40 35.95 -1.94 -23.55
C LEU A 40 34.68 -2.66 -23.07
N VAL A 41 34.80 -3.66 -22.17
CA VAL A 41 33.64 -4.34 -21.59
C VAL A 41 32.75 -3.37 -20.83
N LYS A 42 33.33 -2.46 -20.03
CA LYS A 42 32.57 -1.44 -19.30
C LYS A 42 31.84 -0.48 -20.26
N LEU A 43 32.52 -0.02 -21.30
CA LEU A 43 31.97 0.92 -22.28
C LEU A 43 30.85 0.29 -23.11
N LEU A 44 31.05 -0.96 -23.55
CA LEU A 44 30.05 -1.74 -24.26
C LEU A 44 28.85 -2.06 -23.36
N GLY A 45 29.10 -2.39 -22.09
CA GLY A 45 28.08 -2.60 -21.08
C GLY A 45 27.18 -1.36 -20.93
N VAL A 46 27.77 -0.17 -20.85
CA VAL A 46 27.02 1.09 -20.81
C VAL A 46 26.25 1.33 -22.11
N LEU A 47 26.88 1.13 -23.28
CA LEU A 47 26.26 1.32 -24.59
C LEU A 47 25.05 0.40 -24.82
N VAL A 48 25.09 -0.84 -24.31
CA VAL A 48 24.00 -1.81 -24.41
C VAL A 48 22.92 -1.57 -23.35
N MET A 49 23.32 -1.29 -22.10
CA MET A 49 22.37 -1.04 -21.02
C MET A 49 21.60 0.27 -21.24
N TRP A 50 22.21 1.29 -21.84
CA TRP A 50 21.56 2.59 -22.08
C TRP A 50 20.22 2.49 -22.82
N PRO A 51 20.13 1.92 -24.04
CA PRO A 51 18.86 1.76 -24.75
C PRO A 51 17.95 0.68 -24.13
N LEU A 52 18.53 -0.37 -23.55
CA LEU A 52 17.78 -1.48 -22.98
C LEU A 52 17.03 -1.05 -21.72
N THR A 53 17.68 -0.27 -20.84
CA THR A 53 17.06 0.32 -19.64
C THR A 53 15.89 1.21 -20.02
N GLY A 54 16.05 2.11 -21.01
CA GLY A 54 14.95 2.96 -21.47
C GLY A 54 13.75 2.16 -21.99
N LEU A 55 13.99 1.06 -22.71
CA LEU A 55 12.93 0.21 -23.24
C LEU A 55 12.23 -0.62 -22.13
N LEU A 56 12.98 -1.10 -21.15
CA LEU A 56 12.46 -1.79 -19.96
C LEU A 56 11.61 -0.86 -19.12
N VAL A 57 12.10 0.36 -18.84
CA VAL A 57 11.37 1.39 -18.08
C VAL A 57 10.05 1.71 -18.77
N ARG A 58 10.04 1.98 -20.07
CA ARG A 58 8.80 2.30 -20.80
C ARG A 58 7.81 1.13 -20.81
N LYS A 59 8.28 -0.12 -20.95
CA LYS A 59 7.41 -1.30 -20.85
C LYS A 59 6.84 -1.47 -19.45
N LEU A 60 7.64 -1.24 -18.41
CA LEU A 60 7.20 -1.28 -17.02
C LEU A 60 6.15 -0.20 -16.75
N GLU A 61 6.40 1.05 -17.15
CA GLU A 61 5.46 2.16 -17.03
C GLU A 61 4.11 1.86 -17.70
N THR A 62 4.10 1.29 -18.92
CA THR A 62 2.84 0.93 -19.59
C THR A 62 2.07 -0.16 -18.86
N ARG A 63 2.78 -1.13 -18.26
CA ARG A 63 2.15 -2.21 -17.50
C ARG A 63 1.57 -1.68 -16.19
N PHE A 64 2.26 -0.75 -15.54
CA PHE A 64 1.78 -0.13 -14.31
C PHE A 64 0.57 0.78 -14.52
N ARG A 65 0.53 1.55 -15.61
CA ARG A 65 -0.68 2.31 -15.99
C ARG A 65 -1.89 1.40 -16.21
N SER A 66 -1.69 0.26 -16.88
CA SER A 66 -2.77 -0.72 -17.06
C SER A 66 -3.24 -1.33 -15.74
N MET A 67 -2.36 -1.51 -14.76
CA MET A 67 -2.74 -1.95 -13.42
C MET A 67 -3.48 -0.86 -12.64
N GLU A 68 -3.08 0.41 -12.77
CA GLU A 68 -3.77 1.56 -12.18
C GLU A 68 -5.20 1.72 -12.73
N GLU A 69 -5.39 1.56 -14.05
CA GLU A 69 -6.71 1.58 -14.69
C GLU A 69 -7.61 0.42 -14.20
N ASP A 70 -7.02 -0.74 -13.91
CA ASP A 70 -7.76 -1.89 -13.40
C ASP A 70 -8.10 -1.72 -11.90
N GLU A 71 -7.17 -1.21 -11.09
CA GLU A 71 -7.38 -0.99 -9.67
C GLU A 71 -8.48 0.04 -9.37
N SER A 72 -8.57 1.10 -10.19
CA SER A 72 -9.58 2.19 -10.05
C SER A 72 -11.00 1.81 -10.49
N ARG A 73 -11.17 0.67 -11.18
CA ARG A 73 -12.48 0.23 -11.68
C ARG A 73 -13.28 -0.48 -10.59
N VAL A 74 -14.56 -0.12 -10.43
CA VAL A 74 -15.48 -0.88 -9.58
C VAL A 74 -15.70 -2.29 -10.14
N HIS A 75 -15.67 -3.30 -9.27
CA HIS A 75 -15.80 -4.70 -9.67
C HIS A 75 -17.19 -5.25 -9.36
N PHE A 76 -17.79 -4.82 -8.25
CA PHE A 76 -19.06 -5.36 -7.77
C PHE A 76 -20.24 -4.39 -7.93
N LEU A 77 -19.96 -3.11 -8.17
CA LEU A 77 -20.97 -2.05 -8.23
C LEU A 77 -21.53 -1.93 -9.67
N ASP A 78 -22.73 -2.48 -9.90
CA ASP A 78 -23.45 -2.37 -11.18
C ASP A 78 -24.90 -1.88 -10.98
N ARG A 79 -25.46 -1.19 -11.99
CA ARG A 79 -26.83 -0.63 -11.93
C ARG A 79 -27.91 -1.69 -11.70
N ASN A 80 -27.74 -2.90 -12.22
CA ASN A 80 -28.71 -3.99 -12.03
C ASN A 80 -28.72 -4.46 -10.56
N VAL A 81 -27.53 -4.49 -9.93
CA VAL A 81 -27.37 -4.81 -8.52
C VAL A 81 -27.93 -3.70 -7.63
N GLN A 82 -27.72 -2.44 -8.01
CA GLN A 82 -28.21 -1.25 -7.28
C GLN A 82 -29.74 -1.23 -7.11
N ALA A 83 -30.49 -1.79 -8.06
CA ALA A 83 -31.95 -1.82 -8.04
C ALA A 83 -32.53 -2.67 -6.90
N THR A 84 -31.75 -3.60 -6.34
CA THR A 84 -32.17 -4.50 -5.26
C THR A 84 -31.39 -4.16 -3.98
N PRO A 85 -32.01 -3.55 -2.95
CA PRO A 85 -31.29 -3.05 -1.77
C PRO A 85 -30.39 -4.07 -1.06
N THR A 86 -30.86 -5.32 -0.89
CA THR A 86 -30.06 -6.38 -0.26
C THR A 86 -28.84 -6.77 -1.09
N LEU A 87 -29.00 -6.88 -2.42
CA LEU A 87 -27.90 -7.18 -3.33
C LEU A 87 -26.91 -6.00 -3.41
N ALA A 88 -27.42 -4.77 -3.39
CA ALA A 88 -26.62 -3.55 -3.38
C ALA A 88 -25.73 -3.44 -2.13
N LEU A 89 -26.26 -3.75 -0.94
CA LEU A 89 -25.48 -3.74 0.30
C LEU A 89 -24.38 -4.83 0.29
N ASN A 90 -24.67 -6.02 -0.23
CA ASN A 90 -23.68 -7.07 -0.40
C ASN A 90 -22.57 -6.65 -1.39
N ALA A 91 -22.94 -6.03 -2.51
CA ALA A 91 -21.97 -5.52 -3.48
C ALA A 91 -21.09 -4.41 -2.90
N LEU A 92 -21.67 -3.51 -2.09
CA LEU A 92 -20.91 -2.51 -1.35
C LEU A 92 -19.90 -3.16 -0.39
N ALA A 93 -20.31 -4.19 0.35
CA ALA A 93 -19.40 -4.89 1.25
C ALA A 93 -18.21 -5.48 0.48
N LEU A 94 -18.48 -6.20 -0.62
CA LEU A 94 -17.42 -6.79 -1.47
C LEU A 94 -16.48 -5.73 -2.06
N GLU A 95 -16.99 -4.58 -2.48
CA GLU A 95 -16.16 -3.50 -3.00
C GLU A 95 -15.31 -2.86 -1.89
N LEU A 96 -15.87 -2.62 -0.70
CA LEU A 96 -15.13 -2.10 0.45
C LEU A 96 -14.04 -3.06 0.93
N HIS A 97 -14.28 -4.37 0.85
CA HIS A 97 -13.28 -5.40 1.08
C HIS A 97 -12.11 -5.31 0.08
N ARG A 98 -12.41 -5.15 -1.21
CA ARG A 98 -11.41 -4.95 -2.26
C ARG A 98 -10.60 -3.67 -2.02
N MET A 99 -11.28 -2.57 -1.66
CA MET A 99 -10.64 -1.31 -1.28
C MET A 99 -9.74 -1.48 -0.06
N ASN A 100 -10.15 -2.23 0.97
CA ASN A 100 -9.34 -2.50 2.16
C ASN A 100 -8.05 -3.24 1.79
N ALA A 101 -8.16 -4.28 0.95
CA ALA A 101 -6.99 -4.99 0.44
C ALA A 101 -6.03 -4.08 -0.34
N LEU A 102 -6.53 -3.13 -1.15
CA LEU A 102 -5.70 -2.15 -1.85
C LEU A 102 -5.02 -1.17 -0.87
N ALA A 103 -5.77 -0.57 0.05
CA ALA A 103 -5.22 0.36 1.04
C ALA A 103 -4.13 -0.29 1.90
N ARG A 104 -4.34 -1.54 2.34
CA ARG A 104 -3.32 -2.32 3.04
C ARG A 104 -2.06 -2.49 2.20
N ARG A 105 -2.17 -2.88 0.92
CA ARG A 105 -0.99 -3.06 0.05
C ARG A 105 -0.17 -1.78 -0.03
N LEU A 106 -0.82 -0.64 -0.25
CA LEU A 106 -0.16 0.67 -0.32
C LEU A 106 0.50 1.05 1.00
N ALA A 107 -0.17 0.80 2.13
CA ALA A 107 0.39 1.03 3.46
C ALA A 107 1.63 0.15 3.72
N VAL A 108 1.55 -1.15 3.44
CA VAL A 108 2.67 -2.09 3.62
C VAL A 108 3.85 -1.70 2.71
N GLU A 109 3.59 -1.30 1.46
CA GLU A 109 4.61 -0.77 0.55
C GLU A 109 5.29 0.46 1.17
N ALA A 110 4.52 1.46 1.61
CA ALA A 110 5.06 2.68 2.23
C ALA A 110 5.91 2.40 3.48
N ILE A 111 5.48 1.44 4.33
CA ILE A 111 6.16 1.07 5.57
C ILE A 111 7.43 0.26 5.29
N SER A 112 7.41 -0.63 4.29
CA SER A 112 8.49 -1.56 4.00
C SER A 112 9.60 -0.93 3.14
N THR A 113 9.25 0.08 2.35
CA THR A 113 10.18 0.70 1.41
C THR A 113 11.20 1.60 2.12
N GLU A 114 12.48 1.30 1.93
CA GLU A 114 13.61 2.18 2.32
C GLU A 114 14.05 3.10 1.17
N ASP A 115 13.80 2.70 -0.09
CA ASP A 115 14.23 3.40 -1.31
C ASP A 115 13.06 4.05 -2.06
N GLY A 116 13.19 5.30 -2.50
CA GLY A 116 12.14 6.15 -3.08
C GLY A 116 11.47 5.69 -4.40
N ASN A 117 11.46 4.41 -4.75
CA ASN A 117 10.85 3.89 -5.97
C ASN A 117 9.35 3.55 -5.79
N ASN A 118 8.59 4.43 -5.13
CA ASN A 118 7.18 4.26 -4.81
C ASN A 118 6.25 4.79 -5.93
N HIS A 119 6.47 4.29 -7.15
CA HIS A 119 5.74 4.77 -8.33
C HIS A 119 4.25 4.37 -8.30
N HIS A 120 3.87 3.40 -7.46
CA HIS A 120 2.50 2.88 -7.34
C HIS A 120 1.65 3.59 -6.30
N LEU A 121 2.26 4.27 -5.32
CA LEU A 121 1.51 4.95 -4.25
C LEU A 121 0.58 6.06 -4.77
N PRO A 122 1.06 7.00 -5.63
CA PRO A 122 0.18 8.04 -6.16
C PRO A 122 -0.98 7.47 -6.99
N SER A 123 -0.72 6.45 -7.80
CA SER A 123 -1.75 5.79 -8.61
C SER A 123 -2.78 5.05 -7.76
N GLY A 124 -2.31 4.30 -6.75
CA GLY A 124 -3.19 3.55 -5.86
C GLY A 124 -4.05 4.46 -4.98
N HIS A 125 -3.50 5.60 -4.53
CA HIS A 125 -4.26 6.62 -3.81
C HIS A 125 -5.41 7.18 -4.68
N ARG A 126 -5.11 7.60 -5.92
CA ARG A 126 -6.13 8.08 -6.87
C ARG A 126 -7.18 7.01 -7.20
N ALA A 127 -6.77 5.75 -7.27
CA ALA A 127 -7.71 4.63 -7.44
C ALA A 127 -8.68 4.55 -6.25
N LEU A 128 -8.18 4.62 -5.00
CA LEU A 128 -9.04 4.62 -3.81
C LEU A 128 -9.97 5.84 -3.74
N GLU A 129 -9.52 7.03 -4.12
CA GLU A 129 -10.36 8.22 -4.22
C GLU A 129 -11.51 8.00 -5.22
N SER A 130 -11.19 7.50 -6.40
CA SER A 130 -12.17 7.22 -7.46
C SER A 130 -13.19 6.17 -7.02
N LEU A 131 -12.73 5.11 -6.34
CA LEU A 131 -13.60 4.07 -5.79
C LEU A 131 -14.49 4.60 -4.66
N ASN A 132 -13.98 5.46 -3.79
CA ASN A 132 -14.76 6.08 -2.73
C ASN A 132 -15.89 6.98 -3.29
N ILE A 133 -15.61 7.72 -4.36
CA ILE A 133 -16.64 8.47 -5.09
C ILE A 133 -17.69 7.52 -5.66
N ALA A 134 -17.26 6.44 -6.34
CA ALA A 134 -18.17 5.46 -6.92
C ALA A 134 -19.03 4.73 -5.86
N VAL A 135 -18.48 4.44 -4.68
CA VAL A 135 -19.21 3.91 -3.52
C VAL A 135 -20.30 4.89 -3.08
N GLY A 136 -19.97 6.19 -2.97
CA GLY A 136 -20.93 7.23 -2.61
C GLY A 136 -22.05 7.39 -3.64
N GLU A 137 -21.70 7.43 -4.93
CA GLU A 137 -22.67 7.49 -6.03
C GLU A 137 -23.57 6.26 -6.05
N PHE A 138 -22.99 5.07 -5.90
CA PHE A 138 -23.72 3.81 -5.84
C PHE A 138 -24.67 3.77 -4.64
N ALA A 139 -24.22 4.16 -3.45
CA ALA A 139 -25.04 4.21 -2.25
C ALA A 139 -26.21 5.21 -2.39
N SER A 140 -25.99 6.34 -3.08
CA SER A 140 -27.01 7.37 -3.29
C SER A 140 -28.18 6.90 -4.17
N GLY A 141 -27.92 6.00 -5.12
CA GLY A 141 -28.91 5.49 -6.06
C GLY A 141 -29.69 4.26 -5.59
N ILE A 142 -29.45 3.76 -4.36
CA ILE A 142 -30.20 2.62 -3.81
C ILE A 142 -31.65 3.04 -3.50
N PRO A 143 -32.68 2.30 -3.96
CA PRO A 143 -34.08 2.60 -3.66
C PRO A 143 -34.37 2.63 -2.16
N ARG A 144 -35.10 3.67 -1.70
CA ARG A 144 -35.40 3.91 -0.27
C ARG A 144 -36.80 3.48 0.17
N ASN A 145 -37.49 2.65 -0.63
CA ASN A 145 -38.88 2.27 -0.40
C ASN A 145 -39.03 0.93 0.34
N GLY A 146 -40.07 0.82 1.17
CA GLY A 146 -40.45 -0.43 1.85
C GLY A 146 -39.50 -0.87 2.96
N VAL A 147 -39.42 -2.19 3.17
CA VAL A 147 -38.61 -2.89 4.21
C VAL A 147 -37.10 -2.59 4.11
N ALA A 148 -36.65 -2.02 2.99
CA ALA A 148 -35.27 -1.61 2.77
C ALA A 148 -34.80 -0.45 3.66
N ALA A 149 -35.71 0.40 4.18
CA ALA A 149 -35.31 1.59 4.96
C ALA A 149 -34.48 1.24 6.21
N THR A 150 -34.78 0.12 6.88
CA THR A 150 -34.05 -0.35 8.06
C THR A 150 -32.64 -0.86 7.72
N LEU A 151 -32.48 -1.48 6.54
CA LEU A 151 -31.19 -1.99 6.07
C LEU A 151 -30.23 -0.86 5.63
N LEU A 152 -30.77 0.29 5.21
CA LEU A 152 -29.99 1.43 4.74
C LEU A 152 -29.33 2.25 5.87
N HIS A 153 -29.63 1.95 7.14
CA HIS A 153 -28.94 2.57 8.29
C HIS A 153 -27.43 2.32 8.31
N GLY A 154 -26.94 1.28 7.61
CA GLY A 154 -25.52 0.98 7.48
C GLY A 154 -24.79 1.78 6.38
N LEU A 155 -25.49 2.49 5.49
CA LEU A 155 -24.82 3.25 4.41
C LEU A 155 -23.83 4.33 4.91
N PRO A 156 -24.12 5.08 5.99
CA PRO A 156 -23.12 5.98 6.56
C PRO A 156 -21.84 5.27 7.01
N ASP A 157 -21.95 4.01 7.46
CA ASP A 157 -20.78 3.23 7.84
C ASP A 157 -19.99 2.77 6.62
N ALA A 158 -20.66 2.35 5.54
CA ALA A 158 -19.99 2.10 4.25
C ALA A 158 -19.19 3.32 3.77
N GLN A 159 -19.77 4.53 3.85
CA GLN A 159 -19.07 5.75 3.48
C GLN A 159 -17.89 6.07 4.41
N ARG A 160 -18.04 5.83 5.71
CA ARG A 160 -16.93 6.00 6.68
C ARG A 160 -15.78 5.05 6.38
N VAL A 161 -16.07 3.80 6.06
CA VAL A 161 -15.04 2.82 5.65
C VAL A 161 -14.29 3.34 4.43
N GLY A 162 -15.00 3.73 3.36
CA GLY A 162 -14.39 4.30 2.16
C GLY A 162 -13.46 5.48 2.47
N GLN A 163 -13.91 6.42 3.30
CA GLN A 163 -13.09 7.55 3.74
C GLN A 163 -11.85 7.13 4.53
N TYR A 164 -11.99 6.22 5.50
CA TYR A 164 -10.83 5.74 6.27
C TYR A 164 -9.79 5.07 5.38
N LEU A 165 -10.22 4.30 4.37
CA LEU A 165 -9.33 3.64 3.43
C LEU A 165 -8.59 4.64 2.51
N VAL A 166 -9.27 5.71 2.08
CA VAL A 166 -8.61 6.82 1.36
C VAL A 166 -7.55 7.45 2.26
N ASN A 167 -7.88 7.78 3.52
CA ASN A 167 -6.94 8.38 4.46
C ASN A 167 -5.74 7.47 4.76
N VAL A 168 -5.91 6.14 4.78
CA VAL A 168 -4.78 5.19 4.89
C VAL A 168 -3.79 5.41 3.74
N SER A 169 -4.29 5.49 2.50
CA SER A 169 -3.44 5.69 1.33
C SER A 169 -2.84 7.10 1.23
N GLU A 170 -3.57 8.11 1.72
CA GLU A 170 -3.09 9.49 1.82
C GLU A 170 -1.87 9.57 2.74
N HIS A 171 -1.99 9.08 3.98
CA HIS A 171 -0.87 9.07 4.93
C HIS A 171 0.28 8.17 4.47
N ALA A 172 -0.01 7.07 3.77
CA ALA A 172 1.03 6.23 3.16
C ALA A 172 1.82 7.01 2.09
N LEU A 173 1.13 7.82 1.29
CA LEU A 173 1.74 8.68 0.29
C LEU A 173 2.56 9.80 0.94
N GLU A 174 1.96 10.55 1.89
CA GLU A 174 2.63 11.62 2.66
C GLU A 174 3.91 11.13 3.34
N MET A 175 3.84 9.97 4.00
CA MET A 175 4.99 9.35 4.68
C MET A 175 6.17 9.15 3.73
N VAL A 176 5.91 8.88 2.45
CA VAL A 176 6.94 8.65 1.44
C VAL A 176 7.40 9.93 0.76
N THR A 177 6.47 10.83 0.44
CA THR A 177 6.76 12.02 -0.36
C THR A 177 7.31 13.17 0.46
N GLU A 178 6.79 13.36 1.68
CA GLU A 178 7.12 14.50 2.54
C GLU A 178 8.13 14.14 3.62
N HIS A 179 8.08 12.89 4.12
CA HIS A 179 8.88 12.45 5.28
C HIS A 179 9.81 11.27 4.95
N PRO A 180 10.79 11.45 4.05
CA PRO A 180 11.68 10.37 3.63
C PRO A 180 12.46 9.76 4.80
N THR A 181 12.89 8.51 4.63
CA THR A 181 13.62 7.77 5.66
C THR A 181 14.86 8.53 6.11
N ALA A 182 14.93 8.80 7.42
CA ALA A 182 16.11 9.35 8.05
C ALA A 182 16.94 8.22 8.69
N GLU A 183 18.26 8.29 8.50
CA GLU A 183 19.19 7.34 9.10
C GLU A 183 19.23 7.52 10.62
N LEU A 184 19.10 6.41 11.35
CA LEU A 184 19.22 6.35 12.80
C LEU A 184 20.52 5.64 13.13
N THR A 185 21.53 6.40 13.54
CA THR A 185 22.86 5.87 13.89
C THR A 185 22.89 5.15 15.24
N VAL A 186 21.99 5.52 16.16
CA VAL A 186 21.85 4.87 17.46
C VAL A 186 21.13 3.55 17.28
N GLN A 187 21.87 2.43 17.39
CA GLN A 187 21.38 1.08 17.12
C GLN A 187 20.08 0.77 17.86
N GLU A 188 20.00 1.05 19.16
CA GLU A 188 18.80 0.72 19.95
C GLU A 188 17.54 1.48 19.51
N LEU A 189 17.68 2.68 18.94
CA LEU A 189 16.56 3.46 18.39
C LEU A 189 16.17 2.94 17.01
N SER A 190 17.16 2.54 16.21
CA SER A 190 16.94 1.89 14.92
C SER A 190 16.19 0.56 15.08
N ASP A 191 16.60 -0.28 16.05
CA ASP A 191 15.97 -1.56 16.35
C ASP A 191 14.52 -1.36 16.82
N ALA A 192 14.29 -0.41 17.74
CA ALA A 192 12.94 -0.10 18.22
C ALA A 192 12.03 0.44 17.11
N ARG A 193 12.54 1.28 16.19
CA ARG A 193 11.80 1.72 15.00
C ARG A 193 11.45 0.54 14.10
N ASN A 194 12.38 -0.38 13.87
CA ASN A 194 12.17 -1.53 13.00
C ASN A 194 11.16 -2.51 13.62
N GLN A 195 11.19 -2.70 14.94
CA GLN A 195 10.18 -3.46 15.69
C GLN A 195 8.78 -2.83 15.52
N LEU A 196 8.66 -1.51 15.70
CA LEU A 196 7.40 -0.81 15.51
C LEU A 196 6.86 -0.93 14.07
N ARG A 197 7.74 -0.86 13.05
CA ARG A 197 7.38 -1.10 11.64
C ARG A 197 6.86 -2.52 11.43
N ALA A 198 7.53 -3.52 12.00
CA ALA A 198 7.10 -4.92 11.89
C ALA A 198 5.74 -5.15 12.58
N HIS A 199 5.52 -4.55 13.75
CA HIS A 199 4.23 -4.59 14.43
C HIS A 199 3.12 -3.93 13.61
N ALA A 200 3.39 -2.77 13.02
CA ALA A 200 2.46 -2.08 12.13
C ALA A 200 2.00 -2.99 10.96
N VAL A 201 2.93 -3.71 10.32
CA VAL A 201 2.59 -4.66 9.24
C VAL A 201 1.71 -5.80 9.77
N THR A 202 2.05 -6.41 10.91
CA THR A 202 1.23 -7.45 11.54
C THR A 202 -0.19 -6.96 11.87
N LEU A 203 -0.33 -5.72 12.33
CA LEU A 203 -1.62 -5.12 12.64
C LEU A 203 -2.45 -4.90 11.36
N LEU A 204 -1.82 -4.42 10.28
CA LEU A 204 -2.48 -4.28 8.98
C LEU A 204 -3.00 -5.62 8.45
N ASP A 205 -2.30 -6.73 8.68
CA ASP A 205 -2.76 -8.07 8.33
C ASP A 205 -4.03 -8.48 9.10
N HIS A 206 -4.09 -8.13 10.39
CA HIS A 206 -5.27 -8.38 11.22
C HIS A 206 -6.42 -7.39 10.94
N ALA A 207 -6.16 -6.27 10.26
CA ALA A 207 -7.19 -5.32 9.84
C ALA A 207 -7.99 -5.78 8.59
N GLN A 208 -7.74 -7.00 8.08
CA GLN A 208 -8.48 -7.59 6.97
C GLN A 208 -9.69 -8.41 7.45
N VAL A 209 -10.89 -7.83 7.32
CA VAL A 209 -12.16 -8.42 7.79
C VAL A 209 -12.57 -9.69 7.01
N ASP A 210 -12.03 -9.93 5.81
CA ASP A 210 -12.29 -11.15 5.03
C ASP A 210 -11.55 -12.39 5.53
N ASN A 211 -10.56 -12.22 6.42
CA ASN A 211 -9.80 -13.36 6.91
C ASN A 211 -10.68 -14.22 7.82
N THR A 212 -10.58 -15.55 7.68
CA THR A 212 -11.31 -16.49 8.56
C THR A 212 -10.92 -16.31 10.03
N ASP A 213 -9.74 -15.74 10.27
CA ASP A 213 -9.18 -15.43 11.58
C ASP A 213 -9.49 -13.99 12.07
N TRP A 214 -10.44 -13.28 11.43
CA TRP A 214 -10.83 -11.94 11.88
C TRP A 214 -11.39 -11.96 13.31
N ASP A 215 -10.76 -11.19 14.19
CA ASP A 215 -11.20 -10.97 15.56
C ASP A 215 -10.93 -9.52 15.99
N ALA A 216 -12.01 -8.78 16.21
CA ALA A 216 -11.95 -7.38 16.63
C ALA A 216 -11.27 -7.19 18.00
N ALA A 217 -11.36 -8.16 18.90
CA ALA A 217 -10.68 -8.11 20.20
C ALA A 217 -9.17 -8.25 20.03
N VAL A 218 -8.72 -9.19 19.19
CA VAL A 218 -7.29 -9.37 18.86
C VAL A 218 -6.73 -8.11 18.21
N LEU A 219 -7.42 -7.53 17.22
CA LEU A 219 -7.00 -6.28 16.59
C LEU A 219 -6.87 -5.13 17.61
N GLN A 220 -7.81 -5.04 18.55
CA GLN A 220 -7.80 -4.01 19.58
C GLN A 220 -6.64 -4.19 20.57
N THR A 221 -6.28 -5.44 20.92
CA THR A 221 -5.09 -5.75 21.73
C THR A 221 -3.81 -5.34 21.00
N LEU A 222 -3.64 -5.76 19.75
CA LEU A 222 -2.48 -5.37 18.93
C LEU A 222 -2.35 -3.85 18.80
N ARG A 223 -3.47 -3.14 18.62
CA ARG A 223 -3.49 -1.67 18.58
C ARG A 223 -3.02 -1.03 19.89
N GLN A 224 -3.39 -1.59 21.04
CA GLN A 224 -2.94 -1.07 22.34
C GLN A 224 -1.43 -1.29 22.56
N GLU A 225 -0.92 -2.45 22.16
CA GLU A 225 0.50 -2.77 22.22
C GLU A 225 1.31 -1.86 21.28
N PHE A 226 0.85 -1.69 20.04
CA PHE A 226 1.45 -0.76 19.08
C PHE A 226 1.50 0.68 19.61
N GLU A 227 0.41 1.17 20.22
CA GLU A 227 0.36 2.52 20.79
C GLU A 227 1.39 2.69 21.93
N ALA A 228 1.53 1.69 22.80
CA ALA A 228 2.52 1.71 23.87
C ALA A 228 3.96 1.77 23.30
N GLU A 229 4.26 0.96 22.28
CA GLU A 229 5.56 0.97 21.59
C GLU A 229 5.87 2.30 20.91
N TYR A 230 4.88 2.87 20.21
CA TYR A 230 4.99 4.18 19.56
C TYR A 230 5.31 5.29 20.56
N GLN A 231 4.58 5.37 21.67
CA GLN A 231 4.83 6.39 22.70
C GLN A 231 6.19 6.19 23.38
N ALA A 232 6.59 4.93 23.65
CA ALA A 232 7.89 4.63 24.21
C ALA A 232 9.03 5.07 23.28
N LEU A 233 8.95 4.76 21.98
CA LEU A 233 9.93 5.18 20.99
C LEU A 233 9.99 6.70 20.84
N LYS A 234 8.84 7.37 20.76
CA LYS A 234 8.75 8.84 20.72
C LYS A 234 9.47 9.49 21.90
N MET A 235 9.24 9.00 23.11
CA MET A 235 9.91 9.50 24.32
C MET A 235 11.43 9.28 24.27
N ARG A 236 11.90 8.14 23.76
CA ARG A 236 13.34 7.86 23.60
C ARG A 236 13.99 8.79 22.57
N LEU A 237 13.33 9.04 21.44
CA LEU A 237 13.81 9.97 20.40
C LEU A 237 13.93 11.40 20.94
N LEU A 238 12.91 11.88 21.65
CA LEU A 238 12.93 13.22 22.27
C LEU A 238 14.07 13.36 23.28
N ARG A 239 14.30 12.34 24.11
CA ARG A 239 15.42 12.33 25.07
C ARG A 239 16.77 12.37 24.37
N ALA A 240 16.97 11.54 23.35
CA ALA A 240 18.20 11.53 22.55
C ALA A 240 18.46 12.89 21.87
N GLY A 241 17.41 13.58 21.40
CA GLY A 241 17.52 14.94 20.89
C GLY A 241 17.93 15.96 21.95
N THR A 242 17.35 15.89 23.16
CA THR A 242 17.72 16.79 24.27
C THR A 242 19.11 16.51 24.85
N ALA A 243 19.60 15.27 24.75
CA ALA A 243 20.94 14.86 25.18
C ALA A 243 22.03 15.20 24.14
N GLY A 244 21.65 15.65 22.95
CA GLY A 244 22.59 15.96 21.86
C GLY A 244 23.07 14.74 21.06
N GLU A 245 22.48 13.57 21.29
CA GLU A 245 22.78 12.32 20.57
C GLU A 245 22.14 12.29 19.17
N LEU A 246 21.04 13.03 18.98
CA LEU A 246 20.38 13.23 17.70
C LEU A 246 20.23 14.72 17.39
N ALA A 247 20.60 15.11 16.17
CA ALA A 247 20.38 16.47 15.72
C ALA A 247 18.87 16.80 15.67
N PRO A 248 18.42 17.98 16.14
CA PRO A 248 16.99 18.30 16.23
C PRO A 248 16.22 18.15 14.92
N ARG A 249 16.85 18.48 13.78
CA ARG A 249 16.24 18.32 12.45
C ARG A 249 16.02 16.86 12.08
N HIS A 250 16.99 15.98 12.35
CA HIS A 250 16.87 14.54 12.10
C HIS A 250 15.82 13.92 13.02
N MET A 251 15.82 14.29 14.30
CA MET A 251 14.80 13.84 15.25
C MET A 251 13.39 14.24 14.79
N ALA A 252 13.19 15.49 14.38
CA ALA A 252 11.89 15.94 13.87
C ALA A 252 11.44 15.13 12.65
N ALA A 253 12.30 14.91 11.67
CA ALA A 253 11.98 14.10 10.48
C ALA A 253 11.57 12.66 10.83
N ILE A 254 12.25 12.03 11.79
CA ILE A 254 11.89 10.69 12.27
C ILE A 254 10.52 10.71 12.96
N LEU A 255 10.25 11.72 13.80
CA LEU A 255 8.99 11.86 14.51
C LEU A 255 7.80 12.10 13.58
N GLU A 256 7.97 12.87 12.50
CA GLU A 256 6.92 13.06 11.50
C GLU A 256 6.61 11.73 10.78
N ARG A 257 7.64 11.01 10.32
CA ARG A 257 7.45 9.69 9.70
C ARG A 257 6.77 8.67 10.63
N LEU A 258 7.12 8.69 11.92
CA LEU A 258 6.44 7.87 12.95
C LEU A 258 4.99 8.30 13.18
N SER A 259 4.68 9.59 13.04
CA SER A 259 3.32 10.11 13.17
C SER A 259 2.45 9.66 12.00
N ASP A 260 2.97 9.63 10.78
CA ASP A 260 2.25 9.09 9.63
C ASP A 260 2.00 7.58 9.78
N LEU A 261 3.02 6.82 10.22
CA LEU A 261 2.86 5.40 10.54
C LEU A 261 1.71 5.17 11.53
N HIS A 262 1.66 5.96 12.60
CA HIS A 262 0.59 5.88 13.59
C HIS A 262 -0.78 6.24 12.98
N ARG A 263 -0.86 7.29 12.14
CA ARG A 263 -2.12 7.67 11.46
C ARG A 263 -2.62 6.59 10.51
N ILE A 264 -1.73 5.95 9.74
CA ILE A 264 -2.05 4.80 8.87
C ILE A 264 -2.73 3.70 9.70
N ILE A 265 -2.12 3.32 10.83
CA ILE A 265 -2.62 2.26 11.71
C ILE A 265 -3.96 2.61 12.35
N ASP A 266 -4.12 3.86 12.79
CA ASP A 266 -5.38 4.34 13.36
C ASP A 266 -6.53 4.30 12.35
N GLN A 267 -6.30 4.77 11.11
CA GLN A 267 -7.33 4.73 10.07
C GLN A 267 -7.64 3.29 9.61
N ALA A 268 -6.62 2.44 9.46
CA ALA A 268 -6.83 1.04 9.05
C ALA A 268 -7.66 0.27 10.09
N THR A 269 -7.36 0.47 11.39
CA THR A 269 -8.13 -0.17 12.47
C THR A 269 -9.59 0.31 12.48
N LYS A 270 -9.81 1.62 12.31
CA LYS A 270 -11.16 2.20 12.19
C LYS A 270 -11.91 1.64 10.99
N ALA A 271 -11.26 1.55 9.83
CA ALA A 271 -11.84 0.97 8.63
C ALA A 271 -12.30 -0.47 8.88
N ALA A 272 -11.47 -1.29 9.50
CA ALA A 272 -11.79 -2.69 9.79
C ALA A 272 -12.99 -2.84 10.75
N ILE A 273 -13.03 -2.09 11.85
CA ILE A 273 -14.13 -2.12 12.83
C ILE A 273 -15.46 -1.68 12.19
N TYR A 274 -15.44 -0.61 11.39
CA TYR A 274 -16.65 -0.12 10.73
C TYR A 274 -17.10 -1.03 9.59
N LEU A 275 -16.17 -1.69 8.90
CA LEU A 275 -16.47 -2.66 7.86
C LEU A 275 -17.15 -3.90 8.44
N ASP A 276 -16.61 -4.47 9.53
CA ASP A 276 -17.24 -5.56 10.27
C ASP A 276 -18.66 -5.21 10.71
N ARG A 277 -18.84 -4.02 11.29
CA ARG A 277 -20.16 -3.52 11.68
C ARG A 277 -21.12 -3.40 10.50
N PHE A 278 -20.66 -2.84 9.38
CA PHE A 278 -21.46 -2.70 8.17
C PHE A 278 -21.91 -4.08 7.62
N ILE A 279 -21.00 -5.05 7.58
CA ILE A 279 -21.29 -6.42 7.15
C ILE A 279 -22.33 -7.06 8.07
N GLY A 280 -22.17 -6.96 9.39
CA GLY A 280 -23.13 -7.47 10.37
C GLY A 280 -24.54 -6.89 10.19
N GLN A 281 -24.63 -5.58 9.94
CA GLN A 281 -25.91 -4.90 9.68
C GLN A 281 -26.54 -5.31 8.34
N SER A 282 -25.73 -5.51 7.30
CA SER A 282 -26.21 -5.90 5.97
C SER A 282 -26.76 -7.34 5.89
N ARG A 283 -26.29 -8.23 6.79
CA ARG A 283 -26.68 -9.65 6.84
C ARG A 283 -27.88 -9.95 7.76
N THR A 284 -28.24 -9.04 8.65
CA THR A 284 -29.31 -9.26 9.65
C THR A 284 -30.68 -8.86 9.06
N PRO A 285 -31.67 -9.77 8.95
CA PRO A 285 -33.02 -9.39 8.53
C PRO A 285 -33.66 -8.43 9.55
N PRO A 286 -34.48 -7.45 9.12
CA PRO A 286 -35.24 -6.64 10.07
C PRO A 286 -36.15 -7.53 10.92
N PRO A 287 -36.39 -7.18 12.19
CA PRO A 287 -37.34 -7.93 13.03
C PRO A 287 -38.70 -7.95 12.34
N VAL A 288 -39.27 -9.15 12.18
CA VAL A 288 -40.63 -9.32 11.68
C VAL A 288 -41.54 -8.50 12.58
N ALA A 289 -42.21 -7.49 12.02
CA ALA A 289 -43.21 -6.73 12.76
C ALA A 289 -44.27 -7.73 13.24
N ALA A 290 -44.45 -7.84 14.56
CA ALA A 290 -45.51 -8.63 15.12
C ALA A 290 -46.84 -8.19 14.49
N GLU A 291 -47.54 -9.12 13.85
CA GLU A 291 -48.88 -8.88 13.35
C GLU A 291 -49.74 -8.35 14.51
N PRO A 292 -50.51 -7.27 14.32
CA PRO A 292 -51.43 -6.83 15.36
C PRO A 292 -52.48 -7.92 15.55
N ASP A 293 -52.56 -8.46 16.77
CA ASP A 293 -53.57 -9.43 17.21
C ASP A 293 -54.94 -9.06 16.67
N SER A 294 -55.44 -9.84 15.72
CA SER A 294 -56.78 -9.72 15.18
C SER A 294 -57.77 -10.51 16.05
N GLU A 295 -57.88 -10.17 17.32
CA GLU A 295 -58.95 -10.62 18.23
C GLU A 295 -59.19 -9.47 19.21
N SER A 296 -60.35 -8.83 19.31
CA SER A 296 -61.68 -9.40 19.51
C SER A 296 -62.76 -8.33 19.26
N GLU A 297 -63.74 -8.64 18.42
CA GLU A 297 -64.98 -7.88 18.28
C GLU A 297 -66.05 -8.52 19.19
N PRO A 298 -66.61 -7.84 20.21
CA PRO A 298 -67.78 -8.34 20.91
C PRO A 298 -69.06 -7.75 20.29
N ARG A 299 -69.96 -8.66 19.90
CA ARG A 299 -71.39 -8.38 19.64
C ARG A 299 -72.15 -8.11 20.93
#